data_AF-A0A2H0LR22-F1
#
_entry.id   AF-A0A2H0LR22-F1
#
_cell.length_a   1.000
_cell.length_b   1.000
_cell.length_c   1.000
_cell.angle_alpha   90.00
_cell.angle_beta   90.00
_cell.angle_gamma   90.00
#
_symmetry.space_group_name_H-M   'P 1'
#
loop_
_entity.id
_entity.type
_entity.pdbx_description
1 polymer ?
#
loop_
_entity_poly.entity_id
_entity_poly.type
_entity_poly.pdbx_seq_one_letter_code
_entity_poly.pdbx_strand_id
1 'polypeptide(L)'
;MLDPMKRRLIFLLTVGFWATAAMPVLWAEEQVDLLELMQALQVPTNLRQQAGQLTKSAKSWDRLSETDQAEVVRAMIELFKIRDNAAILLPASYYATKINEQLAADPTMLELPLPIVLKVLAVMDYDFYNGQNKEELAKQVLGEDVYEQNKKRRALLGYLS
;
A
#
# COMPACT_ATOMS: atom_id res chain seq x y z
N MET A 1 -24.23 5.42 14.78
CA MET A 1 -23.85 3.99 14.68
C MET A 1 -24.23 3.54 13.27
N LEU A 2 -23.27 3.52 12.34
CA LEU A 2 -23.53 3.25 10.92
C LEU A 2 -23.42 1.75 10.61
N ASP A 3 -24.43 1.26 9.89
CA ASP A 3 -24.68 -0.11 9.44
C ASP A 3 -23.46 -0.75 8.71
N PRO A 4 -23.10 -2.00 9.03
CA PRO A 4 -21.98 -2.71 8.38
C PRO A 4 -22.14 -2.87 6.86
N MET A 5 -23.36 -2.87 6.30
CA MET A 5 -23.56 -2.93 4.85
C MET A 5 -23.26 -1.60 4.14
N LYS A 6 -23.44 -0.45 4.81
CA LYS A 6 -23.09 0.86 4.24
C LYS A 6 -21.59 1.10 4.16
N ARG A 7 -20.81 0.45 5.03
CA ARG A 7 -19.33 0.50 4.98
C ARG A 7 -18.76 -0.20 3.74
N ARG A 8 -19.39 -1.29 3.28
CA ARG A 8 -18.98 -2.01 2.07
C ARG A 8 -19.39 -1.29 0.78
N LEU A 9 -20.49 -0.54 0.81
CA LEU A 9 -21.01 0.15 -0.38
C LEU A 9 -20.25 1.45 -0.71
N ILE A 10 -19.68 2.13 0.29
CA ILE A 10 -18.84 3.33 0.07
C ILE A 10 -17.47 2.93 -0.53
N PHE A 11 -17.00 1.72 -0.28
CA PHE A 11 -15.73 1.20 -0.83
C PHE A 11 -15.79 0.90 -2.34
N LEU A 12 -16.99 0.69 -2.89
CA LEU A 12 -17.17 0.20 -4.26
C LEU A 12 -17.44 1.30 -5.31
N LEU A 13 -17.52 2.58 -4.93
CA LEU A 13 -17.98 3.65 -5.84
C LEU A 13 -16.89 4.63 -6.34
N THR A 14 -15.60 4.43 -6.05
CA THR A 14 -14.57 5.45 -6.39
C THR A 14 -13.27 4.92 -7.02
N VAL A 15 -13.18 3.68 -7.48
CA VAL A 15 -11.86 3.09 -7.85
C VAL A 15 -11.73 2.69 -9.33
N GLY A 16 -12.55 3.26 -10.20
CA GLY A 16 -12.54 2.89 -11.62
C GLY A 16 -11.98 3.95 -12.55
N PHE A 17 -10.75 4.47 -12.36
CA PHE A 17 -10.04 5.23 -13.41
C PHE A 17 -8.55 5.53 -13.07
N TRP A 18 -7.65 4.54 -13.08
CA TRP A 18 -6.21 4.77 -12.88
C TRP A 18 -5.34 4.13 -13.97
N ALA A 19 -5.41 4.66 -15.19
CA ALA A 19 -4.34 4.42 -16.15
C ALA A 19 -4.32 5.54 -17.18
N THR A 20 -3.54 6.60 -16.93
CA THR A 20 -2.63 7.19 -17.94
C THR A 20 -1.94 8.45 -17.41
N ALA A 21 -0.62 8.49 -17.61
CA ALA A 21 0.26 9.66 -17.62
C ALA A 21 0.57 10.36 -16.28
N ALA A 22 1.60 9.88 -15.55
CA ALA A 22 2.66 10.69 -14.90
C ALA A 22 3.55 9.92 -13.89
N MET A 23 3.51 8.58 -13.79
CA MET A 23 4.37 7.83 -12.86
C MET A 23 5.64 7.18 -13.46
N PRO A 24 6.49 7.88 -14.23
CA PRO A 24 7.88 7.44 -14.36
C PRO A 24 8.82 8.60 -14.00
N VAL A 25 9.57 8.47 -12.91
CA VAL A 25 10.82 9.18 -12.52
C VAL A 25 10.77 9.36 -11.00
N LEU A 26 11.20 8.34 -10.26
CA LEU A 26 11.73 8.44 -8.88
C LEU A 26 12.14 7.07 -8.27
N TRP A 27 11.92 5.94 -8.96
CA TRP A 27 12.04 4.60 -8.33
C TRP A 27 12.88 3.59 -9.14
N ALA A 28 13.84 4.05 -9.93
CA ALA A 28 14.83 3.16 -10.53
C ALA A 28 16.03 3.02 -9.58
N GLU A 29 16.32 1.77 -9.21
CA GLU A 29 17.54 1.28 -8.57
C GLU A 29 17.66 1.34 -7.04
N GLU A 30 17.04 0.36 -6.37
CA GLU A 30 17.65 -0.35 -5.23
C GLU A 30 16.84 -1.65 -4.94
N GLN A 31 17.12 -2.72 -5.70
CA GLN A 31 16.39 -3.99 -5.59
C GLN A 31 16.91 -4.93 -4.48
N VAL A 32 17.92 -4.53 -3.71
CA VAL A 32 18.70 -5.44 -2.85
C VAL A 32 18.09 -5.64 -1.45
N ASP A 33 17.20 -4.77 -0.98
CA ASP A 33 16.94 -4.70 0.47
C ASP A 33 15.86 -5.68 0.99
N LEU A 34 14.79 -5.97 0.23
CA LEU A 34 13.67 -6.79 0.76
C LEU A 34 14.05 -8.25 1.06
N LEU A 35 14.82 -8.89 0.17
CA LEU A 35 15.16 -10.31 0.34
C LEU A 35 16.10 -10.54 1.53
N GLU A 36 17.06 -9.64 1.72
CA GLU A 36 17.99 -9.66 2.86
C GLU A 36 17.25 -9.40 4.17
N LEU A 37 16.34 -8.42 4.20
CA LEU A 37 15.51 -8.16 5.37
C LEU A 37 14.63 -9.35 5.73
N MET A 38 13.98 -9.96 4.74
CA MET A 38 13.17 -11.15 5.00
C MET A 38 14.02 -12.33 5.50
N GLN A 39 15.27 -12.46 5.06
CA GLN A 39 16.20 -13.44 5.61
C GLN A 39 16.55 -13.13 7.08
N ALA A 40 16.83 -11.86 7.41
CA ALA A 40 17.10 -11.43 8.79
C ALA A 40 15.89 -11.65 9.71
N LEU A 41 14.68 -11.47 9.19
CA LEU A 41 13.41 -11.75 9.87
C LEU A 41 13.05 -13.24 9.93
N GLN A 42 13.95 -14.13 9.47
CA GLN A 42 13.77 -15.60 9.46
C GLN A 42 12.53 -16.07 8.66
N VAL A 43 12.12 -15.29 7.66
CA VAL A 43 10.97 -15.64 6.80
C VAL A 43 11.34 -16.86 5.92
N PRO A 44 10.45 -17.85 5.74
CA PRO A 44 10.73 -19.04 4.93
C PRO A 44 11.22 -18.72 3.51
N THR A 45 12.18 -19.49 3.00
CA THR A 45 12.85 -19.24 1.70
C THR A 45 11.87 -19.16 0.52
N ASN A 46 10.85 -20.01 0.50
CA ASN A 46 9.80 -19.98 -0.53
C ASN A 46 9.03 -18.65 -0.52
N LEU A 47 8.70 -18.15 0.66
CA LEU A 47 8.00 -16.87 0.81
C LEU A 47 8.90 -15.69 0.43
N ARG A 48 10.20 -15.75 0.72
CA ARG A 48 11.18 -14.75 0.25
C ARG A 48 11.21 -14.67 -1.28
N GLN A 49 11.26 -15.81 -1.97
CA GLN A 49 11.26 -15.84 -3.44
C GLN A 49 9.96 -15.26 -4.02
N GLN A 50 8.81 -15.58 -3.43
CA GLN A 50 7.52 -15.02 -3.84
C GLN A 50 7.46 -13.50 -3.60
N ALA A 51 7.97 -13.03 -2.46
CA ALA A 51 8.08 -11.59 -2.17
C ALA A 51 9.01 -10.84 -3.13
N GLY A 52 10.09 -11.48 -3.59
CA GLY A 52 10.97 -10.91 -4.61
C GLY A 52 10.28 -10.71 -5.98
N GLN A 53 9.19 -11.42 -6.27
CA GLN A 53 8.37 -11.15 -7.45
C GLN A 53 7.44 -9.95 -7.21
N LEU A 54 6.94 -9.82 -5.98
CA LEU A 54 6.05 -8.75 -5.56
C LEU A 54 6.71 -7.36 -5.55
N THR A 55 8.04 -7.28 -5.45
CA THR A 55 8.78 -6.02 -5.62
C THR A 55 8.74 -5.48 -7.06
N LYS A 56 8.34 -6.31 -8.03
CA LYS A 56 8.25 -5.91 -9.45
C LYS A 56 6.80 -5.69 -9.88
N SER A 57 5.88 -6.51 -9.37
CA SER A 57 4.44 -6.36 -9.64
C SER A 57 3.60 -7.11 -8.60
N ALA A 58 2.41 -6.63 -8.29
CA ALA A 58 1.48 -7.29 -7.39
C ALA A 58 0.72 -8.49 -8.00
N LYS A 59 1.01 -8.90 -9.25
CA LYS A 59 0.31 -9.98 -9.98
C LYS A 59 0.22 -11.32 -9.27
N SER A 60 1.19 -11.66 -8.42
CA SER A 60 1.24 -12.95 -7.71
C SER A 60 0.71 -12.86 -6.28
N TRP A 61 0.11 -11.72 -5.89
CA TRP A 61 -0.36 -11.47 -4.53
C TRP A 61 -1.47 -12.44 -4.08
N ASP A 62 -2.36 -12.79 -5.01
CA ASP A 62 -3.47 -13.72 -4.79
C ASP A 62 -3.04 -15.18 -4.56
N ARG A 63 -1.77 -15.51 -4.85
CA ARG A 63 -1.20 -16.84 -4.64
C ARG A 63 -0.69 -17.05 -3.21
N LEU A 64 -0.57 -15.99 -2.43
CA LEU A 64 -0.15 -16.04 -1.04
C LEU A 64 -1.33 -16.44 -0.14
N SER A 65 -1.06 -17.21 0.91
CA SER A 65 -2.04 -17.38 1.99
C SER A 65 -2.24 -16.06 2.75
N GLU A 66 -3.35 -15.87 3.45
CA GLU A 66 -3.59 -14.66 4.26
C GLU A 66 -2.46 -14.41 5.29
N THR A 67 -1.92 -15.49 5.86
CA THR A 67 -0.78 -15.41 6.78
C THR A 67 0.50 -14.93 6.06
N ASP A 68 0.78 -15.48 4.88
CA ASP A 68 1.94 -15.10 4.07
C ASP A 68 1.83 -13.64 3.58
N GLN A 69 0.62 -13.20 3.21
CA GLN A 69 0.33 -11.82 2.82
C GLN A 69 0.69 -10.84 3.95
N ALA A 70 0.23 -11.11 5.17
CA ALA A 70 0.55 -10.28 6.33
C ALA A 70 2.06 -10.25 6.61
N GLU A 71 2.75 -11.39 6.45
CA GLU A 71 4.19 -11.49 6.69
C GLU A 71 5.02 -10.70 5.65
N VAL A 72 4.63 -10.76 4.38
CA VAL A 72 5.24 -9.95 3.32
C VAL A 72 5.06 -8.45 3.60
N VAL A 73 3.85 -8.04 3.97
CA VAL A 73 3.56 -6.65 4.31
C VAL A 73 4.37 -6.21 5.53
N ARG A 74 4.51 -7.07 6.56
CA ARG A 74 5.34 -6.78 7.74
C ARG A 74 6.79 -6.51 7.35
N ALA A 75 7.37 -7.34 6.48
CA ALA A 75 8.72 -7.13 5.97
C ALA A 75 8.84 -5.82 5.17
N MET A 76 7.82 -5.47 4.37
CA MET A 76 7.82 -4.21 3.62
C MET A 76 7.69 -2.97 4.51
N ILE A 77 6.94 -3.06 5.62
CA ILE A 77 6.89 -1.99 6.63
C ILE A 77 8.27 -1.75 7.24
N GLU A 78 8.99 -2.81 7.61
CA GLU A 78 10.36 -2.69 8.12
C GLU A 78 11.31 -2.14 7.05
N LEU A 79 11.13 -2.51 5.79
CA LEU A 79 11.88 -1.92 4.67
C LEU A 79 11.67 -0.40 4.58
N PHE A 80 10.42 0.09 4.69
CA PHE A 80 10.17 1.54 4.68
C PHE A 80 10.82 2.26 5.85
N LYS A 81 10.87 1.62 7.02
CA LYS A 81 11.55 2.17 8.19
C LYS A 81 13.05 2.31 7.97
N ILE A 82 13.68 1.32 7.36
CA ILE A 82 15.13 1.31 7.13
C ILE A 82 15.52 2.25 5.98
N ARG A 83 14.84 2.13 4.84
CA ARG A 83 15.18 2.85 3.60
C ARG A 83 14.68 4.28 3.59
N ASP A 84 13.42 4.50 3.96
CA ASP A 84 12.76 5.80 3.84
C ASP A 84 12.71 6.58 5.17
N ASN A 85 13.28 6.01 6.25
CA ASN A 85 13.11 6.51 7.62
C ASN A 85 11.63 6.78 7.95
N ALA A 86 10.75 5.89 7.47
CA ALA A 86 9.31 6.06 7.57
C ALA A 86 8.68 5.05 8.52
N ALA A 87 7.76 5.50 9.38
CA ALA A 87 6.94 4.60 10.20
C ALA A 87 5.56 4.39 9.56
N ILE A 88 5.07 3.15 9.62
CA ILE A 88 3.70 2.77 9.32
C ILE A 88 3.16 2.11 10.59
N LEU A 89 2.10 2.66 11.18
CA LEU A 89 1.67 2.28 12.54
C LEU A 89 0.53 1.26 12.55
N LEU A 90 -0.29 1.23 11.50
CA LEU A 90 -1.33 0.22 11.36
C LEU A 90 -0.70 -1.16 11.09
N PRO A 91 -1.31 -2.25 11.62
CA PRO A 91 -0.71 -3.57 11.56
C PRO A 91 -0.64 -4.11 10.13
N ALA A 92 0.33 -4.98 9.86
CA ALA A 92 0.49 -5.58 8.54
C ALA A 92 -0.77 -6.31 8.02
N SER A 93 -1.54 -6.95 8.91
CA SER A 93 -2.80 -7.61 8.57
C SER A 93 -3.88 -6.63 8.06
N TYR A 94 -3.90 -5.39 8.57
CA TYR A 94 -4.78 -4.34 8.07
C TYR A 94 -4.46 -4.03 6.61
N TYR A 95 -3.18 -3.84 6.29
CA TYR A 95 -2.76 -3.53 4.93
C TYR A 95 -2.85 -4.72 3.98
N ALA A 96 -2.61 -5.94 4.42
CA ALA A 96 -2.87 -7.14 3.61
C ALA A 96 -4.34 -7.19 3.16
N THR A 97 -5.27 -6.90 4.08
CA THR A 97 -6.71 -6.81 3.77
C THR A 97 -6.99 -5.67 2.79
N LYS A 98 -6.42 -4.48 3.01
CA LYS A 98 -6.60 -3.32 2.12
C LYS A 98 -6.07 -3.55 0.71
N ILE A 99 -4.93 -4.23 0.59
CA ILE A 99 -4.37 -4.61 -0.71
C ILE A 99 -5.33 -5.54 -1.43
N ASN A 100 -5.88 -6.57 -0.77
CA ASN A 100 -6.90 -7.44 -1.37
C ASN A 100 -8.13 -6.64 -1.86
N GLU A 101 -8.66 -5.75 -1.04
CA GLU A 101 -9.80 -4.89 -1.39
C GLU A 101 -9.47 -4.01 -2.61
N GLN A 102 -8.28 -3.41 -2.61
CA GLN A 102 -7.87 -2.46 -3.63
C GLN A 102 -7.58 -3.14 -4.98
N LEU A 103 -6.88 -4.27 -4.98
CA LEU A 103 -6.60 -5.04 -6.21
C LEU A 103 -7.88 -5.63 -6.82
N ALA A 104 -8.88 -5.96 -5.99
CA ALA A 104 -10.19 -6.39 -6.47
C ALA A 104 -11.01 -5.24 -7.08
N ALA A 105 -10.88 -4.03 -6.52
CA ALA A 105 -11.58 -2.84 -7.00
C ALA A 105 -10.93 -2.25 -8.27
N ASP A 106 -9.59 -2.30 -8.35
CA ASP A 106 -8.82 -1.82 -9.49
C ASP A 106 -7.73 -2.82 -9.89
N PRO A 107 -8.02 -3.71 -10.87
CA PRO A 107 -7.07 -4.68 -11.37
C PRO A 107 -5.82 -4.07 -12.02
N THR A 108 -5.84 -2.79 -12.43
CA THR A 108 -4.66 -2.16 -13.04
C THR A 108 -3.50 -2.02 -12.06
N MET A 109 -3.81 -1.98 -10.75
CA MET A 109 -2.81 -1.94 -9.69
C MET A 109 -2.00 -3.24 -9.57
N LEU A 110 -2.44 -4.34 -10.18
CA LEU A 110 -1.65 -5.59 -10.25
C LEU A 110 -0.32 -5.40 -11.00
N GLU A 111 -0.26 -4.43 -11.92
CA GLU A 111 0.95 -4.10 -12.67
C GLU A 111 1.98 -3.32 -11.85
N LEU A 112 1.56 -2.74 -10.71
CA LEU A 112 2.43 -1.94 -9.86
C LEU A 112 3.26 -2.83 -8.91
N PRO A 113 4.52 -2.46 -8.63
CA PRO A 113 5.26 -3.00 -7.48
C PRO A 113 4.45 -2.94 -6.19
N LEU A 114 4.38 -4.05 -5.46
CA LEU A 114 3.63 -4.14 -4.21
C LEU A 114 4.07 -3.11 -3.15
N PRO A 115 5.37 -2.76 -3.00
CA PRO A 115 5.77 -1.66 -2.11
C PRO A 115 5.11 -0.33 -2.50
N ILE A 116 4.96 -0.04 -3.79
CA ILE A 116 4.27 1.19 -4.24
C ILE A 116 2.80 1.14 -3.85
N VAL A 117 2.13 0.00 -4.05
CA VAL A 117 0.74 -0.20 -3.61
C VAL A 117 0.59 0.04 -2.11
N LEU A 118 1.46 -0.57 -1.29
CA LEU A 118 1.45 -0.40 0.17
C LEU A 118 1.67 1.06 0.58
N LYS A 119 2.64 1.74 -0.04
CA LYS A 119 2.92 3.16 0.25
C LYS A 119 1.73 4.05 -0.09
N VAL A 120 1.12 3.85 -1.26
CA VAL A 120 -0.08 4.61 -1.67
C VAL A 120 -1.20 4.43 -0.66
N LEU A 121 -1.47 3.18 -0.24
CA LEU A 121 -2.49 2.90 0.77
C LEU A 121 -2.18 3.56 2.13
N ALA A 122 -0.93 3.45 2.61
CA ALA A 122 -0.52 4.07 3.87
C ALA A 122 -0.59 5.61 3.82
N VAL A 123 -0.27 6.22 2.67
CA VAL A 123 -0.41 7.66 2.45
C VAL A 123 -1.89 8.07 2.41
N MET A 124 -2.74 7.30 1.74
CA MET A 124 -4.19 7.56 1.73
C MET A 124 -4.79 7.54 3.13
N ASP A 125 -4.30 6.66 4.01
CA ASP A 125 -4.75 6.53 5.40
C ASP A 125 -3.99 7.44 6.40
N TYR A 126 -3.08 8.29 5.91
CA TYR A 126 -2.29 9.24 6.72
C TYR A 126 -1.43 8.53 7.78
N ASP A 127 -0.97 7.34 7.44
CA ASP A 127 -0.21 6.44 8.30
C ASP A 127 1.23 6.25 7.82
N PHE A 128 1.69 7.00 6.80
CA PHE A 128 3.09 7.01 6.38
C PHE A 128 3.83 8.20 6.99
N TYR A 129 4.60 7.96 8.05
CA TYR A 129 5.29 9.00 8.83
C TYR A 129 6.77 9.07 8.46
N ASN A 130 7.15 9.96 7.56
CA ASN A 130 8.54 10.20 7.14
C ASN A 130 9.06 11.60 7.52
N GLY A 131 8.36 12.29 8.45
CA GLY A 131 8.69 13.66 8.88
C GLY A 131 8.12 14.78 8.00
N GLN A 132 7.50 14.47 6.85
CA GLN A 132 6.79 15.46 6.04
C GLN A 132 5.38 15.73 6.57
N ASN A 133 4.79 16.87 6.17
CA ASN A 133 3.38 17.11 6.39
C ASN A 133 2.54 16.08 5.61
N LYS A 134 1.58 15.45 6.27
CA LYS A 134 0.77 14.37 5.69
C LYS A 134 -0.09 14.83 4.50
N GLU A 135 -0.59 16.06 4.54
CA GLU A 135 -1.37 16.65 3.45
C GLU A 135 -0.48 16.88 2.22
N GLU A 136 0.72 17.43 2.43
CA GLU A 136 1.68 17.68 1.36
C GLU A 136 2.15 16.36 0.73
N LEU A 137 2.47 15.37 1.56
CA LEU A 137 2.85 14.03 1.09
C LEU A 137 1.71 13.37 0.33
N ALA A 138 0.47 13.46 0.83
CA ALA A 138 -0.70 12.90 0.15
C ALA A 138 -0.93 13.58 -1.20
N LYS A 139 -0.83 14.91 -1.26
CA LYS A 139 -0.96 15.66 -2.51
C LYS A 139 0.13 15.31 -3.52
N GLN A 140 1.38 15.14 -3.05
CA GLN A 140 2.51 14.76 -3.90
C GLN A 140 2.40 13.33 -4.45
N VAL A 141 2.06 12.36 -3.59
CA VAL A 141 2.06 10.94 -3.95
C VAL A 141 0.83 10.57 -4.76
N LEU A 142 -0.33 11.12 -4.38
CA LEU A 142 -1.60 10.77 -5.02
C LEU A 142 -1.83 11.63 -6.26
N GLY A 143 -1.44 12.91 -6.25
CA GLY A 143 -1.82 13.89 -7.26
C GLY A 143 -3.14 14.58 -6.91
N GLU A 144 -3.44 15.71 -7.55
CA GLU A 144 -4.53 16.63 -7.15
C GLU A 144 -5.90 15.95 -7.08
N ASP A 145 -6.33 15.29 -8.16
CA ASP A 145 -7.68 14.72 -8.26
C ASP A 145 -7.91 13.62 -7.21
N VAL A 146 -6.88 12.83 -6.96
CA VAL A 146 -6.88 11.67 -6.07
C VAL A 146 -6.83 12.13 -4.62
N TYR A 147 -6.01 13.15 -4.35
CA TYR A 147 -5.91 13.80 -3.05
C TYR A 147 -7.27 14.38 -2.62
N GLU A 148 -7.95 15.11 -3.50
CA GLU A 148 -9.26 15.69 -3.20
C GLU A 148 -10.33 14.61 -2.95
N GLN A 149 -10.31 13.50 -3.70
CA GLN A 149 -11.17 12.36 -3.43
C GLN A 149 -10.86 11.70 -2.08
N ASN A 150 -9.58 11.48 -1.77
CA ASN A 150 -9.16 10.91 -0.49
C ASN A 150 -9.53 11.83 0.68
N LYS A 151 -9.37 13.14 0.53
CA LYS A 151 -9.75 14.13 1.54
C LYS A 151 -11.25 14.09 1.85
N LYS A 152 -12.10 14.03 0.81
CA LYS A 152 -13.56 13.84 0.97
C LYS A 152 -13.89 12.53 1.68
N ARG A 153 -13.25 11.42 1.27
CA ARG A 153 -13.40 10.11 1.92
C ARG A 153 -13.07 10.18 3.41
N ARG A 154 -11.95 10.80 3.78
CA ARG A 154 -11.51 10.91 5.19
C ARG A 154 -12.44 11.81 6.03
N ALA A 155 -12.92 12.91 5.46
CA ALA A 155 -13.92 13.77 6.10
C ALA A 155 -15.22 12.99 6.41
N LEU A 156 -15.69 12.14 5.49
CA LEU A 156 -16.86 11.28 5.70
C LEU A 156 -16.65 10.22 6.79
N LEU A 157 -15.41 9.76 6.98
CA LEU A 157 -15.03 8.81 8.02
C LEU A 157 -14.82 9.46 9.40
N GLY A 158 -14.95 10.79 9.50
CA GLY A 158 -14.76 11.53 10.75
C GLY A 158 -13.29 11.77 11.11
N TYR A 159 -12.36 11.49 10.21
CA TYR A 159 -10.97 11.89 10.35
C TYR A 159 -10.85 13.35 9.89
N LEU A 160 -11.04 14.28 10.82
CA LEU A 160 -10.68 15.68 10.60
C LEU A 160 -9.16 15.79 10.71
N SER A 161 -8.57 16.52 9.76
CA SER A 161 -7.14 16.80 9.59
C SER A 161 -6.48 17.34 10.85
#